data_AF-A0A7G8V0M7-F1
#
_entry.id   AF-A0A7G8V0M7-F1
#
_cell.length_a   1.000
_cell.length_b   1.000
_cell.length_c   1.000
_cell.angle_alpha   90.00
_cell.angle_beta   90.00
_cell.angle_gamma   90.00
#
_symmetry.space_group_name_H-M   'P 1'
#
loop_
_entity.id
_entity.type
_entity.pdbx_description
1 polymer ?
#
loop_
_entity_poly.entity_id
_entity_poly.type
_entity_poly.pdbx_seq_one_letter_code
_entity_poly.pdbx_strand_id
1 'polypeptide(L)'
;MADRTLAAEDKRIELKKFRDLVLAAIDYHLDDTSAAIKTDDFNSSVHYESLKKQTLEHYSKDRLTKLKQWFRDLIEMQTEVRNLKFNKYLKNKTGYDIDIFEAYFKRVEKIIEKGKITTDNQFLDISIMVDQLCSELTIDDGKTHILNHFLSTYEAKK
;
A
#
# COMPACT_ATOMS: atom_id res chain seq x y z
N MET A 1 -0.66 -9.04 -36.05
CA MET A 1 -2.05 -9.01 -35.54
C MET A 1 -2.20 -9.77 -34.21
N ALA A 2 -1.51 -10.89 -33.99
CA ALA A 2 -1.53 -11.61 -32.71
C ALA A 2 -1.06 -10.77 -31.50
N ASP A 3 -0.02 -9.96 -31.67
CA ASP A 3 0.60 -9.14 -30.61
C ASP A 3 -0.35 -8.07 -30.01
N ARG A 4 -1.22 -7.48 -30.83
CA ARG A 4 -2.25 -6.51 -30.37
C ARG A 4 -3.38 -7.17 -29.56
N THR A 5 -3.68 -8.44 -29.85
CA THR A 5 -4.73 -9.19 -29.17
C THR A 5 -4.28 -9.64 -27.79
N LEU A 6 -3.04 -10.13 -27.69
CA LEU A 6 -2.38 -10.50 -26.42
C LEU A 6 -2.30 -9.31 -25.46
N ALA A 7 -1.81 -8.15 -25.92
CA ALA A 7 -1.73 -6.96 -25.08
C ALA A 7 -3.10 -6.44 -24.57
N ALA A 8 -4.16 -6.62 -25.37
CA ALA A 8 -5.51 -6.25 -24.97
C ALA A 8 -6.11 -7.21 -23.94
N GLU A 9 -5.82 -8.51 -24.07
CA GLU A 9 -6.21 -9.54 -23.11
C GLU A 9 -5.49 -9.37 -21.78
N ASP A 10 -4.17 -9.13 -21.81
CA ASP A 10 -3.36 -8.83 -20.62
C ASP A 10 -3.90 -7.59 -19.88
N LYS A 11 -4.23 -6.52 -20.62
CA LYS A 11 -4.83 -5.32 -20.04
C LYS A 11 -6.17 -5.64 -19.36
N ARG A 12 -7.02 -6.49 -19.95
CA ARG A 12 -8.31 -6.87 -19.37
C ARG A 12 -8.14 -7.71 -18.11
N ILE A 13 -7.18 -8.64 -18.10
CA ILE A 13 -6.83 -9.45 -16.93
C ILE A 13 -6.35 -8.54 -15.79
N GLU A 14 -5.44 -7.61 -16.07
CA GLU A 14 -4.99 -6.64 -15.07
C GLU A 14 -6.13 -5.74 -14.57
N LEU A 15 -6.98 -5.26 -15.47
CA LEU A 15 -8.11 -4.40 -15.12
C LEU A 15 -9.07 -5.11 -14.16
N LYS A 16 -9.37 -6.38 -14.43
CA LYS A 16 -10.17 -7.22 -13.53
C LYS A 16 -9.49 -7.41 -12.18
N LYS A 17 -8.20 -7.76 -12.19
CA LYS A 17 -7.40 -7.91 -10.96
C LYS A 17 -7.46 -6.67 -10.09
N PHE A 18 -7.17 -5.49 -10.64
CA PHE A 18 -7.15 -4.25 -9.87
C PHE A 18 -8.54 -3.79 -9.45
N ARG A 19 -9.59 -4.06 -10.22
CA ARG A 19 -10.97 -3.86 -9.74
C ARG A 19 -11.23 -4.68 -8.48
N ASP A 20 -10.94 -5.99 -8.53
CA ASP A 20 -11.22 -6.91 -7.42
C ASP A 20 -10.41 -6.56 -6.18
N LEU A 21 -9.14 -6.17 -6.36
CA LEU A 21 -8.28 -5.70 -5.27
C LEU A 21 -8.77 -4.40 -4.64
N VAL A 22 -9.18 -3.41 -5.44
CA VAL A 22 -9.72 -2.14 -4.92
C VAL A 22 -11.01 -2.39 -4.14
N LEU A 23 -11.93 -3.20 -4.68
CA LEU A 23 -13.18 -3.52 -3.99
C LEU A 23 -12.92 -4.27 -2.69
N ALA A 24 -12.00 -5.23 -2.67
CA ALA A 24 -11.62 -5.94 -1.45
C ALA A 24 -10.99 -5.01 -0.41
N ALA A 25 -10.12 -4.09 -0.82
CA ALA A 25 -9.54 -3.11 0.09
C ALA A 25 -10.62 -2.21 0.72
N ILE A 26 -11.60 -1.76 -0.08
CA ILE A 26 -12.72 -0.96 0.42
C ILE A 26 -13.62 -1.78 1.36
N ASP A 27 -13.93 -3.03 1.01
CA ASP A 27 -14.70 -3.95 1.88
C ASP A 27 -14.03 -4.08 3.26
N TYR A 28 -12.71 -4.27 3.30
CA TYR A 28 -11.99 -4.38 4.57
C TYR A 28 -12.14 -3.11 5.44
N HIS A 29 -12.06 -1.92 4.83
CA HIS A 29 -12.24 -0.65 5.55
C HIS A 29 -13.68 -0.43 6.02
N LEU A 30 -14.66 -0.99 5.31
CA LEU A 30 -16.07 -0.96 5.72
C LEU A 30 -16.37 -1.97 6.85
N ASP A 31 -15.72 -3.13 6.82
CA ASP A 31 -15.87 -4.20 7.81
C ASP A 31 -15.24 -3.80 9.15
N ASP A 32 -14.18 -2.96 9.15
CA ASP A 32 -13.57 -2.43 10.36
C ASP A 32 -14.31 -1.20 10.90
N THR A 33 -15.38 -1.46 11.64
CA THR A 33 -16.18 -0.39 12.28
C THR A 33 -15.41 0.39 13.35
N SER A 34 -14.25 -0.10 13.83
CA SER A 34 -13.46 0.61 14.84
C SER A 34 -12.77 1.86 14.27
N ALA A 35 -12.54 1.89 12.96
CA ALA A 35 -12.00 3.03 12.22
C ALA A 35 -13.10 3.92 11.60
N ALA A 36 -14.38 3.65 11.88
CA ALA A 36 -15.48 4.41 11.29
C ALA A 36 -15.54 5.83 11.87
N ILE A 37 -15.31 6.82 11.01
CA ILE A 37 -15.44 8.24 11.33
C ILE A 37 -16.81 8.73 10.87
N LYS A 38 -17.53 9.39 11.79
CA LYS A 38 -18.79 10.08 11.50
C LYS A 38 -18.82 11.44 12.20
N THR A 39 -18.96 12.49 11.41
CA THR A 39 -19.18 13.88 11.84
C THR A 39 -20.46 14.40 11.20
N ASP A 40 -20.84 15.65 11.48
CA ASP A 40 -22.07 16.24 10.90
C ASP A 40 -22.01 16.36 9.37
N ASP A 41 -20.81 16.50 8.82
CA ASP A 41 -20.53 16.70 7.40
C ASP A 41 -19.91 15.49 6.69
N PHE A 42 -19.45 14.48 7.43
CA PHE A 42 -18.75 13.33 6.87
C PHE A 42 -19.19 11.99 7.48
N ASN A 43 -19.34 10.98 6.62
CA ASN A 43 -19.56 9.60 7.03
C ASN A 43 -18.65 8.69 6.19
N SER A 44 -17.67 8.09 6.86
CA SER A 44 -16.69 7.19 6.25
C SER A 44 -17.34 6.01 5.50
N SER A 45 -18.38 5.39 6.07
CA SER A 45 -19.08 4.28 5.41
C SER A 45 -19.76 4.73 4.11
N VAL A 46 -20.40 5.90 4.11
CA VAL A 46 -21.00 6.48 2.90
C VAL A 46 -19.93 6.82 1.87
N HIS A 47 -18.79 7.35 2.31
CA HIS A 47 -17.66 7.65 1.45
C HIS A 47 -17.11 6.38 0.78
N TYR A 48 -16.85 5.32 1.53
CA TYR A 48 -16.36 4.05 1.00
C TYR A 48 -17.37 3.37 0.05
N GLU A 49 -18.67 3.41 0.36
CA GLU A 49 -19.70 2.93 -0.56
C GLU A 49 -19.74 3.74 -1.88
N SER A 50 -19.46 5.05 -1.82
CA SER A 50 -19.28 5.87 -3.03
C SER A 50 -18.04 5.44 -3.83
N LEU A 51 -16.92 5.13 -3.15
CA LEU A 51 -15.71 4.63 -3.82
C LEU A 51 -15.95 3.28 -4.52
N LYS A 52 -16.77 2.38 -3.97
CA LYS A 52 -17.15 1.14 -4.68
C LYS A 52 -17.82 1.43 -6.02
N LYS A 53 -18.79 2.35 -6.03
CA LYS A 53 -19.50 2.73 -7.26
C LYS A 53 -18.54 3.33 -8.30
N GLN A 54 -17.66 4.22 -7.86
CA GLN A 54 -16.64 4.83 -8.72
C GLN A 54 -15.61 3.80 -9.23
N THR A 55 -15.28 2.79 -8.44
CA THR A 55 -14.40 1.68 -8.86
C THR A 55 -15.01 0.93 -10.03
N LEU A 56 -16.31 0.61 -9.97
CA LEU A 56 -17.03 -0.05 -11.06
C LEU A 56 -17.12 0.85 -12.31
N GLU A 57 -17.27 2.16 -12.14
CA GLU A 57 -17.24 3.12 -13.24
C GLU A 57 -15.85 3.19 -13.91
N HIS A 58 -14.77 3.20 -13.12
CA HIS A 58 -13.42 3.17 -13.67
C HIS A 58 -13.11 1.88 -14.40
N TYR A 59 -13.61 0.75 -13.90
CA TYR A 59 -13.55 -0.54 -14.57
C TYR A 59 -14.30 -0.52 -15.90
N SER A 60 -15.56 -0.05 -15.93
CA SER A 60 -16.33 -0.01 -17.19
C SER A 60 -15.77 0.94 -18.24
N LYS A 61 -14.97 1.93 -17.82
CA LYS A 61 -14.25 2.88 -18.69
C LYS A 61 -12.80 2.48 -19.00
N ASP A 62 -12.39 1.23 -18.72
CA ASP A 62 -11.04 0.70 -18.98
C ASP A 62 -9.88 1.52 -18.37
N ARG A 63 -10.11 2.18 -17.21
CA ARG A 63 -9.17 3.09 -16.55
C ARG A 63 -8.20 2.36 -15.62
N LEU A 64 -7.39 1.47 -16.18
CA LEU A 64 -6.42 0.64 -15.44
C LEU A 64 -5.49 1.47 -14.53
N THR A 65 -4.86 2.52 -15.04
CA THR A 65 -3.94 3.36 -14.27
C THR A 65 -4.60 3.96 -13.03
N LYS A 66 -5.89 4.33 -13.13
CA LYS A 66 -6.65 4.89 -12.01
C LYS A 66 -6.94 3.84 -10.95
N LEU A 67 -7.26 2.60 -11.35
CA LEU A 67 -7.45 1.48 -10.42
C LEU A 67 -6.16 1.08 -9.72
N LYS A 68 -5.02 1.05 -10.43
CA LYS A 68 -3.69 0.82 -9.82
C LYS A 68 -3.35 1.90 -8.78
N GLN A 69 -3.63 3.16 -9.12
CA GLN A 69 -3.43 4.30 -8.23
C GLN A 69 -4.30 4.18 -6.98
N TRP A 70 -5.60 3.94 -7.14
CA TRP A 70 -6.53 3.77 -6.01
C TRP A 70 -6.15 2.60 -5.11
N PHE A 71 -5.73 1.48 -5.69
CA PHE A 71 -5.24 0.37 -4.88
C PHE A 71 -4.03 0.78 -4.05
N ARG A 72 -3.06 1.48 -4.64
CA ARG A 72 -1.87 1.97 -3.91
C ARG A 72 -2.26 2.88 -2.74
N ASP A 73 -3.18 3.80 -2.97
CA ASP A 73 -3.60 4.76 -1.94
C ASP A 73 -4.37 4.06 -0.80
N LEU A 74 -5.21 3.08 -1.12
CA LEU A 74 -5.99 2.33 -0.12
C LEU A 74 -5.15 1.41 0.77
N ILE A 75 -3.98 0.97 0.29
CA ILE A 75 -3.08 0.07 1.03
C ILE A 75 -1.91 0.79 1.71
N GLU A 76 -1.75 2.10 1.50
CA GLU A 76 -0.61 2.87 2.00
C GLU A 76 -0.44 2.71 3.51
N MET A 77 -1.43 3.15 4.30
CA MET A 77 -1.44 2.97 5.76
C MET A 77 -1.24 1.52 6.18
N GLN A 78 -1.84 0.56 5.47
CA GLN A 78 -1.73 -0.87 5.78
C GLN A 78 -0.31 -1.39 5.59
N THR A 79 0.42 -0.81 4.64
CA THR A 79 1.83 -1.10 4.38
C THR A 79 2.70 -0.52 5.48
N GLU A 80 2.45 0.73 5.89
CA GLU A 80 3.20 1.43 6.93
C GLU A 80 3.09 0.73 8.29
N VAL A 81 1.90 0.26 8.67
CA VAL A 81 1.71 -0.49 9.93
C VAL A 81 1.98 -1.99 9.81
N ARG A 82 2.51 -2.44 8.66
CA ARG A 82 2.78 -3.85 8.34
C ARG A 82 1.59 -4.78 8.67
N ASN A 83 0.39 -4.41 8.22
CA ASN A 83 -0.82 -5.16 8.55
C ASN A 83 -0.90 -6.50 7.79
N LEU A 84 -0.28 -7.54 8.36
CA LEU A 84 -0.28 -8.89 7.78
C LEU A 84 -1.69 -9.51 7.68
N LYS A 85 -2.63 -9.09 8.52
CA LYS A 85 -4.03 -9.55 8.45
C LYS A 85 -4.71 -9.02 7.18
N PHE A 86 -4.48 -7.75 6.85
CA PHE A 86 -4.98 -7.14 5.63
C PHE A 86 -4.43 -7.81 4.37
N ASN A 87 -3.12 -8.09 4.30
CA ASN A 87 -2.54 -8.79 3.16
C ASN A 87 -3.16 -10.20 2.96
N LYS A 88 -3.35 -10.94 4.07
CA LYS A 88 -4.05 -12.25 4.05
C LYS A 88 -5.51 -12.11 3.59
N TYR A 89 -6.20 -11.08 4.07
CA TYR A 89 -7.58 -10.80 3.66
C TYR A 89 -7.69 -10.61 2.15
N LEU A 90 -6.83 -9.78 1.54
CA LEU A 90 -6.87 -9.55 0.10
C LEU A 90 -6.69 -10.84 -0.70
N LYS A 91 -5.72 -11.68 -0.31
CA LYS A 91 -5.49 -12.99 -0.94
C LYS A 91 -6.71 -13.90 -0.79
N ASN A 92 -7.28 -14.01 0.41
CA ASN A 92 -8.44 -14.87 0.66
C ASN A 92 -9.70 -14.39 -0.09
N LYS A 93 -9.92 -13.08 -0.14
CA LYS A 93 -11.10 -12.46 -0.76
C LYS A 93 -11.04 -12.51 -2.28
N THR A 94 -9.86 -12.33 -2.88
CA THR A 94 -9.71 -12.17 -4.34
C THR A 94 -9.06 -13.35 -5.04
N GLY A 95 -8.37 -14.23 -4.31
CA GLY A 95 -7.57 -15.32 -4.86
C GLY A 95 -6.24 -14.88 -5.48
N TYR A 96 -5.93 -13.58 -5.51
CA TYR A 96 -4.66 -13.09 -6.05
C TYR A 96 -3.53 -13.24 -5.05
N ASP A 97 -2.42 -13.81 -5.51
CA ASP A 97 -1.17 -13.78 -4.76
C ASP A 97 -0.52 -12.41 -4.94
N ILE A 98 -0.58 -11.61 -3.88
CA ILE A 98 0.01 -10.27 -3.82
C ILE A 98 0.78 -10.11 -2.52
N ASP A 99 1.87 -9.36 -2.62
CA ASP A 99 2.61 -8.86 -1.48
C ASP A 99 2.57 -7.33 -1.54
N ILE A 100 1.72 -6.73 -0.69
CA ILE A 100 1.58 -5.27 -0.61
C ILE A 100 2.84 -4.60 -0.03
N PHE A 101 3.69 -5.35 0.68
CA PHE A 101 4.87 -4.81 1.37
C PHE A 101 6.12 -4.84 0.50
N GLU A 102 6.16 -5.68 -0.54
CA GLU A 102 7.33 -5.89 -1.39
C GLU A 102 7.92 -4.57 -1.91
N ALA A 103 7.06 -3.69 -2.43
CA ALA A 103 7.49 -2.41 -2.98
C ALA A 103 8.08 -1.48 -1.91
N TYR A 104 7.56 -1.52 -0.68
CA TYR A 104 8.10 -0.76 0.44
C TYR A 104 9.47 -1.29 0.86
N PHE A 105 9.59 -2.60 1.10
CA PHE A 105 10.87 -3.19 1.49
C PHE A 105 11.95 -3.00 0.44
N LYS A 106 11.63 -3.12 -0.85
CA LYS A 106 12.57 -2.81 -1.93
C LYS A 106 13.05 -1.36 -1.93
N ARG A 107 12.22 -0.39 -1.51
CA ARG A 107 12.65 1.01 -1.38
C ARG A 107 13.62 1.16 -0.21
N VAL A 108 13.28 0.56 0.94
CA VAL A 108 14.13 0.56 2.14
C VAL A 108 15.49 -0.07 1.85
N GLU A 109 15.53 -1.23 1.20
CA GLU A 109 16.79 -1.90 0.83
C GLU A 109 17.67 -1.02 -0.06
N LYS A 110 17.10 -0.37 -1.08
CA LYS A 110 17.84 0.57 -1.93
C LYS A 110 18.43 1.75 -1.15
N ILE A 111 17.75 2.23 -0.11
CA ILE A 111 18.28 3.29 0.75
C ILE A 111 19.45 2.76 1.60
N ILE A 112 19.33 1.53 2.11
CA ILE A 112 20.39 0.85 2.87
C ILE A 112 21.63 0.62 2.00
N GLU A 113 21.46 0.10 0.79
CA GLU A 113 22.55 -0.09 -0.19
C GLU A 113 23.26 1.21 -0.52
N LYS A 114 22.52 2.32 -0.64
CA LYS A 114 23.07 3.65 -0.86
C LYS A 114 23.81 4.20 0.36
N GLY A 115 23.52 3.69 1.56
CA GLY A 115 24.14 4.07 2.82
C GLY A 115 23.79 5.49 3.30
N LYS A 116 22.75 6.13 2.73
CA LYS A 116 22.31 7.48 3.15
C LYS A 116 20.90 7.82 2.70
N ILE A 117 20.22 8.60 3.54
CA ILE A 117 18.98 9.30 3.21
C ILE A 117 19.31 10.60 2.48
N THR A 118 18.54 10.91 1.44
CA THR A 118 18.72 12.12 0.61
C THR A 118 17.44 12.92 0.40
N THR A 119 16.28 12.40 0.80
CA THR A 119 14.97 13.06 0.64
C THR A 119 14.09 12.81 1.86
N ASP A 120 13.08 13.66 2.08
CA ASP A 120 12.11 13.49 3.16
C ASP A 120 11.30 12.19 3.04
N ASN A 121 10.97 11.77 1.81
CA ASN A 121 10.28 10.49 1.61
C ASN A 121 11.15 9.29 2.03
N GLN A 122 12.47 9.37 1.79
CA GLN A 122 13.40 8.34 2.26
C GLN A 122 13.54 8.37 3.78
N PHE A 123 13.49 9.56 4.39
CA PHE A 123 13.45 9.69 5.83
C PHE A 123 12.21 8.99 6.41
N LEU A 124 11.02 9.30 5.87
CA LEU A 124 9.76 8.66 6.28
C LEU A 124 9.79 7.14 6.12
N ASP A 125 10.18 6.63 4.94
CA ASP A 125 10.28 5.18 4.69
C ASP A 125 11.17 4.48 5.74
N ILE A 126 12.28 5.11 6.15
CA ILE A 126 13.22 4.55 7.13
C ILE A 126 12.73 4.70 8.57
N SER A 127 12.08 5.81 8.92
CA SER A 127 11.45 5.99 10.24
C SER A 127 10.42 4.90 10.50
N ILE A 128 9.54 4.65 9.52
CA ILE A 128 8.55 3.57 9.59
C ILE A 128 9.22 2.20 9.77
N MET A 129 10.36 1.96 9.09
CA MET A 129 11.07 0.68 9.20
C MET A 129 11.65 0.49 10.61
N VAL A 130 12.21 1.55 11.20
CA VAL A 130 12.71 1.53 12.58
C VAL A 130 11.57 1.26 13.55
N ASP A 131 10.44 1.95 13.41
CA ASP A 131 9.27 1.75 14.27
C ASP A 131 8.75 0.31 14.19
N GLN A 132 8.72 -0.27 12.98
CA GLN A 132 8.37 -1.67 12.77
C GLN A 132 9.34 -2.63 13.47
N LEU A 133 10.66 -2.43 13.31
CA LEU A 133 11.69 -3.28 13.95
C LEU A 133 11.64 -3.20 15.48
N CYS A 134 11.40 -2.01 16.03
CA CYS A 134 11.25 -1.81 17.47
C CYS A 134 9.98 -2.48 18.04
N SER A 135 8.97 -2.69 17.20
CA SER A 135 7.71 -3.35 17.59
C SER A 135 7.78 -4.88 17.51
N GLU A 136 8.86 -5.46 16.99
CA GLU A 136 9.05 -6.91 16.91
C GLU A 136 9.51 -7.52 18.25
N LEU A 137 9.11 -8.78 18.50
CA LEU A 137 9.52 -9.54 19.69
C LEU A 137 11.03 -9.76 19.78
N THR A 138 11.73 -9.71 18.66
CA THR A 138 13.19 -9.82 18.56
C THR A 138 13.70 -8.63 17.77
N ILE A 139 14.33 -7.68 18.46
CA ILE A 139 14.91 -6.51 17.82
C ILE A 139 16.16 -6.94 17.05
N ASP A 140 16.22 -6.64 15.75
CA ASP A 140 17.47 -6.69 14.99
C ASP A 140 18.28 -5.42 15.35
N ASP A 141 19.04 -5.51 16.44
CA ASP A 141 19.82 -4.39 16.99
C ASP A 141 20.80 -3.81 15.95
N GLY A 142 21.37 -4.66 15.08
CA GLY A 142 22.34 -4.26 14.08
C GLY A 142 21.71 -3.40 12.98
N LYS A 143 20.60 -3.88 12.41
CA LYS A 143 19.86 -3.13 11.38
C LYS A 143 19.27 -1.84 11.95
N THR A 144 18.68 -1.92 13.15
CA THR A 144 18.08 -0.75 13.82
C THR A 144 19.12 0.35 14.07
N HIS A 145 20.33 -0.01 14.49
CA HIS A 145 21.42 0.94 14.69
C HIS A 145 21.84 1.65 13.40
N ILE A 146 21.98 0.91 12.30
CA ILE A 146 22.34 1.47 10.98
C ILE A 146 21.27 2.47 10.52
N LEU A 147 19.99 2.09 10.63
CA LEU A 147 18.89 2.95 10.20
C LEU A 147 18.79 4.22 11.05
N ASN A 148 18.92 4.11 12.36
CA ASN A 148 18.96 5.27 13.26
C ASN A 148 20.13 6.21 12.93
N HIS A 149 21.31 5.67 12.60
CA HIS A 149 22.44 6.47 12.16
C HIS A 149 22.12 7.27 10.88
N PHE A 150 21.41 6.68 9.91
CA PHE A 150 20.99 7.40 8.71
C PHE A 150 20.03 8.54 9.03
N LEU A 151 19.06 8.32 9.92
CA LEU A 151 18.08 9.33 10.33
C LEU A 151 18.79 10.53 10.99
N SER A 152 19.59 10.29 12.02
CA SER A 152 20.31 11.37 12.73
C SER A 152 21.26 12.14 11.82
N THR A 153 21.93 11.45 10.89
CA THR A 153 22.84 12.10 9.92
C THR A 153 22.10 12.99 8.93
N TYR A 154 20.87 12.64 8.55
CA TYR A 154 20.05 13.46 7.67
C TYR A 154 19.50 14.68 8.40
N GLU A 155 19.00 14.51 9.62
CA GLU A 155 18.49 15.59 10.47
C GLU A 155 19.57 16.63 10.80
N ALA A 156 20.79 16.20 11.12
CA ALA A 156 21.90 17.11 11.42
C ALA A 156 22.33 18.00 10.23
N LYS A 157 21.86 17.72 9.02
CA LYS A 157 22.14 18.50 7.80
C LYS A 157 21.01 19.45 7.41
N LYS A 158 19.85 19.37 8.07
CA LYS A 158 18.75 20.34 7.90
C LYS A 158 19.02 21.59 8.73
#